data_AF-A0A9W4XU88-F1
#
_entry.id   AF-A0A9W4XU88-F1
#
_cell.length_a   1.000
_cell.length_b   1.000
_cell.length_c   1.000
_cell.angle_alpha   90.00
_cell.angle_beta   90.00
_cell.angle_gamma   90.00
#
_symmetry.space_group_name_H-M   'P 1'
#
loop_
_entity.id
_entity.type
_entity.pdbx_description
1 polymer ?
#
loop_
_entity_poly.entity_id
_entity_poly.type
_entity_poly.pdbx_seq_one_letter_code
_entity_poly.pdbx_strand_id
1 'polypeptide(L)'
;MFIGGLDVSGSPPVAGCRYLAGIIGDADEIEKVTWDLGRNIHMSRIKNNREKRKVLDRLRLNNHKIIAFCVVMDKDNIILKSRKRGRGRGSEYRVIRRFNRGLFYFLQPRLRGFLERHGKTISDIKFQCDSDCRNFARDNSLQFVDPGNAHVLADIVGWANNANRPIKGVLEIDLKNDIMSYMRKRFV
;
A
#
# COMPACT_ATOMS: atom_id res chain seq x y z
N MET A 1 15.07 6.26 12.78
CA MET A 1 13.71 5.86 13.24
C MET A 1 13.00 5.26 12.05
N PHE A 2 12.20 4.19 12.16
CA PHE A 2 11.50 3.67 10.98
C PHE A 2 10.11 4.31 10.83
N ILE A 3 9.77 4.66 9.59
CA ILE A 3 8.45 5.17 9.22
C ILE A 3 7.90 4.34 8.06
N GLY A 4 6.57 4.31 7.97
CA GLY A 4 5.87 3.64 6.89
C GLY A 4 5.06 4.65 6.09
N GLY A 5 4.82 4.37 4.82
CA GLY A 5 3.84 5.05 3.97
C GLY A 5 2.88 4.04 3.39
N LEU A 6 1.60 4.38 3.35
CA LEU A 6 0.58 3.58 2.68
C LEU A 6 -0.25 4.48 1.77
N ASP A 7 -0.60 3.95 0.61
CA ASP A 7 -1.54 4.58 -0.31
C ASP A 7 -2.30 3.52 -1.13
N VAL A 8 -3.52 3.86 -1.57
CA VAL A 8 -4.30 3.00 -2.46
C VAL A 8 -4.45 3.63 -3.83
N SER A 9 -4.23 2.82 -4.87
CA SER A 9 -4.38 3.29 -6.26
C SER A 9 -5.37 2.44 -7.04
N GLY A 10 -6.12 3.08 -7.94
CA GLY A 10 -7.10 2.48 -8.82
C GLY A 10 -7.53 3.43 -9.93
N SER A 11 -8.24 2.92 -10.92
CA SER A 11 -8.77 3.71 -12.04
C SER A 11 -10.30 3.61 -12.05
N PRO A 12 -11.01 4.63 -11.56
CA PRO A 12 -12.44 4.78 -11.84
C PRO A 12 -12.65 4.87 -13.37
N PRO A 13 -13.74 4.33 -13.96
CA PRO A 13 -14.88 3.66 -13.33
C PRO A 13 -14.80 2.12 -13.32
N VAL A 14 -13.74 1.53 -13.89
CA VAL A 14 -13.69 0.09 -14.21
C VAL A 14 -13.06 -0.75 -13.09
N ALA A 15 -12.17 -0.16 -12.28
CA ALA A 15 -11.51 -0.86 -11.18
C ALA A 15 -11.27 0.11 -10.02
N GLY A 16 -12.13 0.05 -8.99
CA GLY A 16 -11.81 0.67 -7.71
C GLY A 16 -10.59 0.03 -7.05
N CYS A 17 -10.19 0.53 -5.88
CA CYS A 17 -8.87 0.33 -5.24
C CYS A 17 -8.18 -1.00 -5.61
N ARG A 18 -7.34 -0.97 -6.67
CA ARG A 18 -6.74 -2.17 -7.26
C ARG A 18 -5.41 -2.52 -6.62
N TYR A 19 -4.69 -1.49 -6.18
CA TYR A 19 -3.37 -1.59 -5.59
C TYR A 19 -3.36 -1.00 -4.19
N LEU A 20 -2.68 -1.67 -3.26
CA LEU A 20 -2.19 -1.07 -2.02
C LEU A 20 -0.68 -0.93 -2.18
N ALA A 21 -0.19 0.30 -2.25
CA ALA A 21 1.22 0.58 -2.25
C ALA A 21 1.70 0.90 -0.84
N GLY A 22 2.94 0.54 -0.56
CA GLY A 22 3.57 0.95 0.68
C GLY A 22 5.07 1.00 0.61
N ILE A 23 5.62 1.77 1.54
CA ILE A 23 7.06 1.86 1.78
C ILE A 23 7.29 1.78 3.29
N ILE A 24 8.34 1.09 3.71
CA ILE A 24 8.82 1.10 5.09
C ILE A 24 10.32 1.28 5.04
N GLY A 25 10.87 2.13 5.89
CA GLY A 25 12.31 2.28 5.96
C GLY A 25 12.74 3.26 7.04
N ASP A 26 14.05 3.43 7.13
CA ASP A 26 14.62 4.46 7.99
C ASP A 26 14.23 5.86 7.50
N ALA A 27 13.83 6.72 8.43
CA ALA A 27 13.28 8.04 8.15
C ALA A 27 14.27 8.93 7.39
N ASP A 28 15.56 8.88 7.74
CA ASP A 28 16.59 9.70 7.09
C ASP A 28 16.77 9.27 5.63
N GLU A 29 16.67 7.97 5.36
CA GLU A 29 16.76 7.45 3.99
C GLU A 29 15.50 7.79 3.18
N ILE A 30 14.30 7.72 3.77
CA ILE A 30 13.05 8.15 3.13
C ILE A 30 13.07 9.64 2.81
N GLU A 31 13.57 10.46 3.75
CA GLU A 31 13.72 11.90 3.55
C GLU A 31 14.71 12.19 2.41
N LYS A 32 15.87 11.53 2.41
CA LYS A 32 16.87 11.66 1.35
C LYS A 32 16.31 11.29 -0.03
N VAL A 33 15.63 10.15 -0.14
CA VAL A 33 14.98 9.74 -1.41
C VAL A 33 13.96 10.78 -1.85
N THR A 34 13.16 11.30 -0.92
CA THR A 34 12.15 12.33 -1.26
C THR A 34 12.81 13.65 -1.70
N TRP A 35 13.88 14.06 -1.02
CA TRP A 35 14.66 15.25 -1.36
C TRP A 35 15.24 15.17 -2.77
N ASP A 36 15.83 14.03 -3.13
CA ASP A 36 16.42 13.78 -4.45
C ASP A 36 15.41 13.86 -5.61
N LEU A 37 14.14 13.57 -5.32
CA LEU A 37 13.06 13.70 -6.30
C LEU A 37 12.64 15.17 -6.48
N GLY A 38 12.63 15.94 -5.40
CA GLY A 38 12.13 17.31 -5.32
C GLY A 38 10.92 17.44 -4.37
N ARG A 39 10.64 18.67 -3.91
CA ARG A 39 9.55 18.94 -2.95
C ARG A 39 8.16 18.83 -3.62
N ASN A 40 7.16 18.38 -2.85
CA ASN A 40 5.73 18.39 -3.21
C ASN A 40 5.36 17.63 -4.49
N ILE A 41 5.98 16.46 -4.71
CA ILE A 41 5.63 15.61 -5.84
C ILE A 41 4.29 14.92 -5.58
N HIS A 42 3.39 15.06 -6.55
CA HIS A 42 2.18 14.27 -6.63
C HIS A 42 1.97 13.88 -8.09
N MET A 43 2.00 12.58 -8.39
CA MET A 43 2.08 12.08 -9.77
C MET A 43 0.88 12.49 -10.63
N SER A 44 -0.29 12.69 -10.01
CA SER A 44 -1.51 13.15 -10.67
C SER A 44 -1.41 14.63 -11.11
N ARG A 45 -0.66 15.46 -10.38
CA ARG A 45 -0.51 16.90 -10.65
C ARG A 45 0.51 17.20 -11.74
N ILE A 46 1.44 16.27 -12.00
CA ILE A 46 2.39 16.38 -13.11
C ILE A 46 1.61 16.14 -14.40
N LYS A 47 1.50 17.15 -15.27
CA LYS A 47 0.79 16.99 -16.56
C LYS A 47 1.67 16.30 -17.61
N ASN A 48 2.98 16.50 -17.53
CA ASN A 48 3.93 16.08 -18.55
C ASN A 48 4.44 14.64 -18.33
N ASN A 49 4.22 13.75 -19.29
CA ASN A 49 4.71 12.36 -19.24
C ASN A 49 6.23 12.25 -19.16
N ARG A 50 6.98 13.21 -19.73
CA ARG A 50 8.45 13.27 -19.64
C ARG A 50 8.89 13.59 -18.22
N GLU A 51 8.21 14.49 -17.52
CA GLU A 51 8.49 14.81 -16.12
C GLU A 51 8.14 13.64 -15.20
N LYS A 52 6.99 12.98 -15.42
CA LYS A 52 6.65 11.74 -14.70
C LYS A 52 7.74 10.70 -14.84
N ARG A 53 8.26 10.49 -16.06
CA ARG A 53 9.37 9.56 -16.30
C ARG A 53 10.63 9.98 -15.54
N LYS A 54 11.01 11.27 -15.56
CA LYS A 54 12.15 11.77 -14.78
C LYS A 54 12.01 11.50 -13.27
N VAL A 55 10.79 11.62 -12.71
CA VAL A 55 10.54 11.26 -11.30
C VAL A 55 10.80 9.78 -11.08
N LEU A 56 10.23 8.91 -11.91
CA LEU A 56 10.43 7.46 -11.79
C LEU A 56 11.89 7.05 -11.95
N ASP A 57 12.61 7.64 -12.90
CA ASP A 57 14.02 7.33 -13.17
C ASP A 57 14.95 7.74 -12.01
N ARG A 58 14.54 8.76 -11.23
CA ARG A 58 15.25 9.22 -10.04
C ARG A 58 14.87 8.43 -8.78
N LEU A 59 13.80 7.65 -8.81
CA LEU A 59 13.29 6.96 -7.64
C LEU A 59 14.16 5.75 -7.29
N ARG A 60 14.97 5.89 -6.24
CA ARG A 60 15.92 4.86 -5.78
C ARG A 60 15.38 4.14 -4.56
N LEU A 61 14.60 3.08 -4.76
CA LEU A 61 14.03 2.26 -3.68
C LEU A 61 14.80 0.96 -3.42
N ASN A 62 15.83 0.67 -4.22
CA ASN A 62 16.70 -0.49 -4.04
C ASN A 62 17.80 -0.21 -3.00
N ASN A 63 17.40 -0.01 -1.74
CA ASN A 63 18.30 0.20 -0.60
C ASN A 63 17.93 -0.78 0.52
N HIS A 64 18.91 -1.43 1.15
CA HIS A 64 18.68 -2.32 2.30
C HIS A 64 17.97 -1.66 3.49
N LYS A 65 17.96 -0.32 3.60
CA LYS A 65 17.21 0.44 4.62
C LYS A 65 15.75 0.72 4.25
N ILE A 66 15.30 0.35 3.06
CA ILE A 66 13.96 0.58 2.55
C ILE A 66 13.40 -0.72 1.97
N ILE A 67 12.12 -0.99 2.26
CA ILE A 67 11.31 -1.94 1.50
C ILE A 67 10.15 -1.17 0.89
N ALA A 68 10.02 -1.25 -0.43
CA ALA A 68 8.86 -0.75 -1.15
C ALA A 68 8.08 -1.93 -1.72
N PHE A 69 6.76 -1.86 -1.67
CA PHE A 69 5.89 -2.92 -2.16
C PHE A 69 4.64 -2.35 -2.82
N CYS A 70 4.11 -3.11 -3.77
CA CYS A 70 2.81 -2.87 -4.36
C CYS A 70 2.02 -4.17 -4.35
N VAL A 71 0.93 -4.18 -3.59
CA VAL A 71 0.02 -5.32 -3.50
C VAL A 71 -1.09 -5.17 -4.53
N VAL A 72 -1.24 -6.16 -5.39
CA VAL A 72 -2.38 -6.30 -6.28
C VAL A 72 -3.51 -7.00 -5.53
N MET A 73 -4.64 -6.30 -5.32
CA MET A 73 -5.71 -6.78 -4.44
C MET A 73 -7.14 -6.69 -5.01
N ASP A 74 -7.42 -5.78 -5.97
CA ASP A 74 -8.76 -5.62 -6.57
C ASP A 74 -9.92 -5.56 -5.54
N LYS A 75 -9.77 -4.65 -4.56
CA LYS A 75 -10.58 -4.60 -3.33
C LYS A 75 -12.09 -4.63 -3.60
N ASP A 76 -12.55 -3.81 -4.54
CA ASP A 76 -13.97 -3.61 -4.78
C ASP A 76 -14.63 -4.86 -5.40
N ASN A 77 -13.95 -5.51 -6.34
CA ASN A 77 -14.40 -6.77 -6.92
C ASN A 77 -14.47 -7.88 -5.87
N ILE A 78 -13.45 -7.97 -4.99
CA ILE A 78 -13.41 -8.94 -3.91
C ILE A 78 -14.56 -8.71 -2.92
N ILE A 79 -14.80 -7.46 -2.51
CA ILE A 79 -15.90 -7.09 -1.62
C ILE A 79 -17.25 -7.41 -2.27
N LEU A 80 -17.46 -7.01 -3.53
CA LEU A 80 -18.70 -7.24 -4.27
C LEU A 80 -19.03 -8.74 -4.38
N LYS A 81 -18.05 -9.56 -4.78
CA LYS A 81 -18.22 -11.02 -4.88
C LYS A 81 -18.47 -11.68 -3.53
N SER A 82 -17.87 -11.16 -2.46
CA SER A 82 -18.08 -11.65 -1.10
C SER A 82 -19.49 -11.34 -0.60
N ARG A 83 -20.05 -10.18 -0.93
CA ARG A 83 -21.43 -9.80 -0.57
C ARG A 83 -22.49 -10.69 -1.23
N LYS A 84 -22.35 -10.99 -2.53
CA LYS A 84 -23.34 -11.80 -3.28
C LYS A 84 -23.51 -13.23 -2.72
N ARG A 85 -22.58 -13.73 -1.93
CA ARG A 85 -22.59 -15.12 -1.42
C ARG A 85 -23.08 -15.26 0.02
N GLY A 86 -23.05 -14.19 0.82
CA GLY A 86 -23.56 -14.23 2.19
C GLY A 86 -25.07 -14.09 2.21
N ARG A 87 -25.81 -15.11 2.68
CA ARG A 87 -27.27 -15.06 2.91
C ARG A 87 -27.70 -14.13 4.06
N GLY A 88 -26.83 -13.27 4.56
CA GLY A 88 -27.10 -12.35 5.65
C GLY A 88 -26.51 -10.98 5.35
N ARG A 89 -27.26 -9.93 5.73
CA ARG A 89 -26.87 -8.51 5.72
C ARG A 89 -25.72 -8.26 6.71
N GLY A 90 -24.55 -8.84 6.45
CA GLY A 90 -23.32 -8.39 7.08
C GLY A 90 -23.15 -6.92 6.72
N SER A 91 -23.02 -6.04 7.73
CA SER A 91 -22.79 -4.62 7.48
C SER A 91 -21.55 -4.49 6.58
N GLU A 92 -21.61 -3.60 5.59
CA GLU A 92 -20.52 -3.30 4.65
C GLU A 92 -19.16 -3.17 5.35
N TYR A 93 -19.18 -2.53 6.52
CA TYR A 93 -18.05 -2.41 7.43
C TYR A 93 -17.41 -3.75 7.82
N ARG A 94 -18.20 -4.79 8.17
CA ARG A 94 -17.67 -6.12 8.55
C ARG A 94 -16.94 -6.79 7.39
N VAL A 95 -17.45 -6.64 6.16
CA VAL A 95 -16.81 -7.21 4.96
C VAL A 95 -15.49 -6.48 4.67
N ILE A 96 -15.49 -5.15 4.73
CA ILE A 96 -14.29 -4.33 4.54
C ILE A 96 -13.24 -4.64 5.62
N ARG A 97 -13.63 -4.69 6.90
CA ARG A 97 -12.73 -5.02 8.01
C ARG A 97 -12.11 -6.40 7.84
N ARG A 98 -12.88 -7.39 7.38
CA ARG A 98 -12.37 -8.74 7.10
C ARG A 98 -11.37 -8.72 5.94
N PHE A 99 -11.68 -7.98 4.87
CA PHE A 99 -10.76 -7.78 3.75
C PHE A 99 -9.43 -7.18 4.24
N ASN A 100 -9.48 -6.08 4.99
CA ASN A 100 -8.29 -5.40 5.53
C ASN A 100 -7.42 -6.33 6.38
N ARG A 101 -8.05 -7.16 7.24
CA ARG A 101 -7.35 -8.16 8.05
C ARG A 101 -6.73 -9.27 7.21
N GLY A 102 -7.43 -9.75 6.20
CA GLY A 102 -6.91 -10.78 5.29
C GLY A 102 -5.72 -10.27 4.48
N LEU A 103 -5.85 -9.07 3.92
CA LEU A 103 -4.77 -8.39 3.21
C LEU A 103 -3.53 -8.24 4.09
N PHE A 104 -3.69 -7.74 5.32
CA PHE A 104 -2.58 -7.58 6.23
C PHE A 104 -1.98 -8.92 6.69
N TYR A 105 -2.81 -9.94 6.94
CA TYR A 105 -2.35 -11.29 7.29
C TYR A 105 -1.36 -11.86 6.26
N PHE A 106 -1.63 -11.68 4.97
CA PHE A 106 -0.74 -12.14 3.90
C PHE A 106 0.45 -11.21 3.64
N LEU A 107 0.31 -9.90 3.90
CA LEU A 107 1.38 -8.93 3.73
C LEU A 107 2.41 -9.00 4.88
N GLN A 108 1.94 -9.21 6.11
CA GLN A 108 2.73 -9.13 7.35
C GLN A 108 4.01 -9.99 7.34
N PRO A 109 4.02 -11.26 6.88
CA PRO A 109 5.25 -12.07 6.87
C PRO A 109 6.37 -11.45 6.02
N ARG A 110 6.01 -10.78 4.92
CA ARG A 110 6.97 -10.12 4.02
C ARG A 110 7.60 -8.88 4.68
N LEU A 111 6.79 -8.11 5.41
CA LEU A 111 7.26 -6.95 6.17
C LEU A 111 8.11 -7.37 7.37
N ARG A 112 7.70 -8.44 8.06
CA ARG A 112 8.41 -8.96 9.23
C ARG A 112 9.85 -9.33 8.91
N GLY A 113 10.08 -10.08 7.84
CA GLY A 113 11.44 -10.48 7.46
C GLY A 113 12.36 -9.31 7.11
N PHE A 114 11.82 -8.17 6.65
CA PHE A 114 12.59 -6.94 6.50
C PHE A 114 12.89 -6.29 7.85
N LEU A 115 11.87 -6.10 8.69
CA LEU A 115 11.99 -5.41 9.97
C LEU A 115 12.91 -6.14 10.97
N GLU A 116 12.86 -7.47 11.00
CA GLU A 116 13.70 -8.30 11.89
C GLU A 116 15.20 -8.08 11.63
N ARG A 117 15.60 -7.91 10.36
CA ARG A 117 17.01 -7.60 9.99
C ARG A 117 17.50 -6.27 10.54
N HIS A 118 16.59 -5.39 10.95
CA HIS A 118 16.88 -4.09 11.53
C HIS A 118 16.57 -4.04 13.03
N GLY A 119 16.25 -5.18 13.67
CA GLY A 119 15.85 -5.23 15.07
C GLY A 119 14.57 -4.42 15.34
N LYS A 120 13.62 -4.46 14.38
CA LYS A 120 12.33 -3.76 14.47
C LYS A 120 11.17 -4.73 14.36
N THR A 121 10.02 -4.26 14.84
CA THR A 121 8.72 -4.89 14.74
C THR A 121 7.75 -3.96 14.03
N ILE A 122 6.59 -4.46 13.59
CA ILE A 122 5.58 -3.61 12.94
C ILE A 122 5.05 -2.53 13.89
N SER A 123 4.98 -2.81 15.19
CA SER A 123 4.58 -1.84 16.21
C SER A 123 5.54 -0.67 16.35
N ASP A 124 6.78 -0.78 15.88
CA ASP A 124 7.76 0.32 15.89
C ASP A 124 7.55 1.31 14.74
N ILE A 125 6.62 1.02 13.82
CA ILE A 125 6.42 1.78 12.59
C ILE A 125 5.23 2.71 12.74
N LYS A 126 5.46 4.02 12.54
CA LYS A 126 4.39 4.99 12.34
C LYS A 126 4.08 5.11 10.85
N PHE A 127 2.90 4.65 10.44
CA PHE A 127 2.45 4.72 9.06
C PHE A 127 1.85 6.10 8.73
N GLN A 128 2.45 6.81 7.81
CA GLN A 128 1.90 8.01 7.19
C GLN A 128 0.87 7.58 6.14
N CYS A 129 -0.38 8.02 6.30
CA CYS A 129 -1.44 7.65 5.38
C CYS A 129 -2.60 8.66 5.38
N ASP A 130 -3.29 8.74 4.25
CA ASP A 130 -4.47 9.56 4.04
C ASP A 130 -5.76 8.92 4.59
N SER A 131 -6.92 9.51 4.30
CA SER A 131 -8.22 8.99 4.76
C SER A 131 -8.50 7.57 4.29
N ASP A 132 -8.04 7.20 3.10
CA ASP A 132 -8.41 5.96 2.43
C ASP A 132 -7.72 4.76 3.07
N CYS A 133 -6.50 4.98 3.58
CA CYS A 133 -5.70 3.97 4.27
C CYS A 133 -5.90 3.95 5.80
N ARG A 134 -6.48 4.98 6.43
CA ARG A 134 -6.71 5.03 7.89
C ARG A 134 -7.56 3.87 8.41
N ASN A 135 -8.58 3.46 7.66
CA ASN A 135 -9.41 2.31 8.06
C ASN A 135 -8.62 1.00 8.04
N PHE A 136 -7.74 0.83 7.05
CA PHE A 136 -6.84 -0.33 7.00
C PHE A 136 -5.87 -0.35 8.19
N ALA A 137 -5.27 0.80 8.53
CA ALA A 137 -4.38 0.91 9.69
C ALA A 137 -5.12 0.59 11.00
N ARG A 138 -6.30 1.18 11.20
CA ARG A 138 -7.13 0.96 12.40
C ARG A 138 -7.58 -0.49 12.55
N ASP A 139 -8.05 -1.12 11.48
CA ASP A 139 -8.56 -2.50 11.52
C ASP A 139 -7.47 -3.54 11.88
N ASN A 140 -6.21 -3.17 11.63
CA ASN A 140 -5.01 -3.97 11.86
C ASN A 140 -4.15 -3.48 13.04
N SER A 141 -4.65 -2.54 13.85
CA SER A 141 -3.95 -2.00 15.04
C SER A 141 -2.56 -1.43 14.74
N LEU A 142 -2.39 -0.82 13.56
CA LEU A 142 -1.15 -0.15 13.17
C LEU A 142 -1.12 1.26 13.75
N GLN A 143 0.07 1.74 14.15
CA GLN A 143 0.25 3.15 14.46
C GLN A 143 0.20 3.95 13.16
N PHE A 144 -0.59 5.01 13.11
CA PHE A 144 -0.65 5.88 11.95
C PHE A 144 -0.65 7.36 12.32
N VAL A 145 -0.18 8.18 11.40
CA VAL A 145 -0.07 9.64 11.52
C VAL A 145 -0.50 10.28 10.20
N ASP A 146 -0.57 11.61 10.17
CA ASP A 146 -0.90 12.35 8.96
C ASP A 146 0.12 12.09 7.83
N PRO A 147 -0.30 12.28 6.56
CA PRO A 147 0.58 12.12 5.40
C PRO A 147 1.91 12.87 5.51
N GLY A 148 2.98 12.24 5.02
CA GLY A 148 4.32 12.82 4.92
C GLY A 148 5.11 12.18 3.79
N ASN A 149 6.43 12.29 3.83
CA ASN A 149 7.33 11.80 2.77
C ASN A 149 7.11 10.32 2.41
N ALA A 150 6.92 9.45 3.40
CA ALA A 150 6.69 8.03 3.15
C ALA A 150 5.36 7.80 2.40
N HIS A 151 4.31 8.54 2.74
CA HIS A 151 3.04 8.49 1.99
C HIS A 151 3.21 8.97 0.55
N VAL A 152 3.96 10.06 0.31
CA VAL A 152 4.26 10.56 -1.04
C VAL A 152 4.96 9.49 -1.88
N LEU A 153 5.94 8.78 -1.31
CA LEU A 153 6.61 7.69 -2.02
C LEU A 153 5.66 6.51 -2.29
N ALA A 154 4.73 6.21 -1.36
CA ALA A 154 3.71 5.20 -1.57
C ALA A 154 2.73 5.57 -2.71
N ASP A 155 2.28 6.83 -2.81
CA ASP A 155 1.48 7.34 -3.94
C ASP A 155 2.20 7.14 -5.27
N ILE A 156 3.49 7.50 -5.34
CA ILE A 156 4.29 7.31 -6.56
C ILE A 156 4.35 5.82 -6.95
N VAL A 157 4.57 4.93 -5.99
CA VAL A 157 4.60 3.47 -6.22
C VAL A 157 3.24 2.96 -6.69
N GLY A 158 2.15 3.38 -6.06
CA GLY A 158 0.78 3.00 -6.43
C GLY A 158 0.42 3.47 -7.83
N TRP A 159 0.68 4.74 -8.12
CA TRP A 159 0.46 5.33 -9.43
C TRP A 159 1.25 4.62 -10.53
N ALA A 160 2.53 4.33 -10.30
CA ALA A 160 3.39 3.73 -11.31
C ALA A 160 2.94 2.31 -11.70
N ASN A 161 2.52 1.51 -10.71
CA ASN A 161 1.95 0.19 -10.96
C ASN A 161 0.60 0.29 -11.69
N ASN A 162 -0.26 1.24 -11.30
CA ASN A 162 -1.52 1.48 -12.02
C ASN A 162 -1.30 1.92 -13.48
N ALA A 163 -0.21 2.64 -13.76
CA ALA A 163 0.20 3.06 -15.10
C ALA A 163 1.00 2.00 -15.88
N ASN A 164 1.15 0.78 -15.34
CA ASN A 164 1.97 -0.30 -15.91
C ASN A 164 3.43 0.12 -16.15
N ARG A 165 4.01 0.85 -15.19
CA ARG A 165 5.39 1.33 -15.18
C ARG A 165 6.09 0.85 -13.90
N PRO A 166 6.52 -0.42 -13.84
CA PRO A 166 7.14 -0.95 -12.63
C PRO A 166 8.42 -0.18 -12.29
N ILE A 167 8.64 0.02 -10.99
CA ILE A 167 9.81 0.73 -10.46
C ILE A 167 10.80 -0.32 -9.93
N LYS A 168 12.07 -0.18 -10.31
CA LYS A 168 13.13 -1.07 -9.82
C LYS A 168 13.24 -0.98 -8.29
N GLY A 169 13.24 -2.14 -7.63
CA GLY A 169 13.32 -2.24 -6.16
C GLY A 169 11.96 -2.24 -5.44
N VAL A 170 10.84 -2.12 -6.17
CA VAL A 170 9.50 -2.36 -5.62
C VAL A 170 9.16 -3.85 -5.72
N LEU A 171 8.71 -4.43 -4.60
CA LEU A 171 8.18 -5.79 -4.56
C LEU A 171 6.72 -5.79 -5.02
N GLU A 172 6.44 -6.37 -6.17
CA GLU A 172 5.08 -6.64 -6.59
C GLU A 172 4.55 -7.91 -5.92
N ILE A 173 3.36 -7.84 -5.33
CA ILE A 173 2.74 -8.93 -4.58
C ILE A 173 1.31 -9.12 -5.06
N ASP A 174 1.01 -10.18 -5.81
CA ASP A 174 -0.37 -10.51 -6.15
C ASP A 174 -1.02 -11.32 -5.02
N LEU A 175 -2.02 -10.73 -4.35
CA LEU A 175 -2.78 -11.36 -3.28
C LEU A 175 -4.26 -11.55 -3.64
N LYS A 176 -4.67 -11.33 -4.90
CA LYS A 176 -6.07 -11.40 -5.31
C LYS A 176 -6.72 -12.73 -4.94
N ASN A 177 -6.08 -13.85 -5.34
CA ASN A 177 -6.62 -15.18 -5.12
C ASN A 177 -6.58 -15.60 -3.64
N ASP A 178 -5.50 -15.23 -2.94
CA ASP A 178 -5.32 -15.53 -1.52
C ASP A 178 -6.38 -14.84 -0.66
N ILE A 179 -6.59 -13.54 -0.89
CA ILE A 179 -7.62 -12.75 -0.20
C ILE A 179 -9.00 -13.27 -0.58
N MET A 180 -9.27 -13.56 -1.85
CA MET A 180 -10.54 -14.17 -2.27
C MET A 180 -10.83 -15.49 -1.54
N SER A 181 -9.82 -16.36 -1.40
CA SER A 181 -9.93 -17.61 -0.65
C SER A 181 -10.19 -17.37 0.84
N TYR A 182 -9.45 -16.44 1.45
CA TYR A 182 -9.62 -16.03 2.85
C TYR A 182 -11.01 -15.47 3.15
N MET A 183 -11.56 -14.69 2.21
CA MET A 183 -12.90 -14.11 2.31
C MET A 183 -13.99 -15.19 2.20
N ARG A 184 -13.76 -16.29 1.47
CA ARG A 184 -14.73 -17.40 1.32
C ARG A 184 -14.86 -18.27 2.57
N LYS A 185 -13.79 -18.45 3.36
CA LYS A 185 -13.72 -19.44 4.45
C LYS A 185 -14.66 -19.20 5.65
N ARG A 186 -15.55 -18.18 5.68
CA ARG A 186 -16.42 -17.92 6.86
C ARG A 186 -17.68 -17.07 6.61
N PHE A 187 -18.43 -17.35 5.55
CA PHE A 187 -19.86 -16.97 5.46
C PHE A 187 -20.78 -18.18 5.76
N VAL A 188 -20.30 -19.09 6.59
CA VAL A 188 -21.09 -20.16 7.24
C VAL A 188 -21.36 -19.71 8.66
#